data_AF-A0AAN8JBX6-F1
#
_entry.id   AF-A0AAN8JBX6-F1
#
_cell.length_a   1.000
_cell.length_b   1.000
_cell.length_c   1.000
_cell.angle_alpha   90.00
_cell.angle_beta   90.00
_cell.angle_gamma   90.00
#
_symmetry.space_group_name_H-M   'P 1'
#
loop_
_entity.id
_entity.type
_entity.pdbx_description
1 polymer ?
#
loop_
_entity_poly.entity_id
_entity_poly.type
_entity_poly.pdbx_seq_one_letter_code
_entity_poly.pdbx_strand_id
1 'polypeptide(L)'
;MSVFTDLCNEIGVPVASEKTVGPLTRLTFLGLEIDSVDYCHRIPNEKIVKLITLLKSIMERKKVTLHDLQILTGSLNFVCRAVRPGRAFLRRMYDSMCGIKEKHHHIRINKSLREDMSMWLHFLENFNGVTLFPEKEWFCNATLDLYTDGAGGALLGCGAYFACQWVYYGWPDIWEKSSILADVTFLELILVVIALELWGPQFANKKILLHIDNFSFGQYFEYMHI
;
A
#
# COMPACT_ATOMS: atom_id res chain seq x y z
N MET A 1 19.45 -28.47 -11.26
CA MET A 1 19.87 -27.47 -12.27
C MET A 1 20.02 -28.11 -13.65
N SER A 2 20.66 -29.29 -13.79
CA SER A 2 20.81 -29.97 -15.09
C SER A 2 19.48 -30.20 -15.81
N VAL A 3 18.48 -30.81 -15.16
CA VAL A 3 17.19 -31.16 -15.80
C VAL A 3 16.50 -29.98 -16.52
N PHE A 4 16.51 -28.77 -15.94
CA PHE A 4 15.90 -27.61 -16.57
C PHE A 4 16.71 -27.11 -17.77
N THR A 5 18.03 -27.03 -17.63
CA THR A 5 18.92 -26.62 -18.72
C THR A 5 18.91 -27.63 -19.86
N ASP A 6 18.88 -28.93 -19.54
CA ASP A 6 18.80 -30.04 -20.49
C ASP A 6 17.49 -29.99 -21.27
N LEU A 7 16.36 -29.76 -20.58
CA LEU A 7 15.06 -29.54 -21.23
C LEU A 7 15.07 -28.32 -22.14
N CYS A 8 15.60 -27.18 -21.68
CA CYS A 8 15.72 -25.97 -22.51
C CYS A 8 16.53 -26.22 -23.77
N ASN A 9 17.64 -26.97 -23.67
CA ASN A 9 18.44 -27.38 -24.82
C ASN A 9 17.66 -28.30 -25.77
N GLU A 10 16.89 -29.25 -25.23
CA GLU A 10 16.06 -30.18 -26.02
C GLU A 10 14.98 -29.45 -26.82
N ILE A 11 14.31 -28.47 -26.21
CA ILE A 11 13.23 -27.70 -26.86
C ILE A 11 13.73 -26.46 -27.62
N GLY A 12 15.05 -26.24 -27.69
CA GLY A 12 15.67 -25.13 -28.41
C GLY A 12 15.47 -23.74 -27.78
N VAL A 13 15.22 -23.67 -26.47
CA VAL A 13 15.07 -22.41 -25.73
C VAL A 13 16.44 -21.98 -25.18
N PRO A 14 17.00 -20.83 -25.62
CA PRO A 14 18.31 -20.38 -25.16
C PRO A 14 18.24 -19.86 -23.71
N VAL A 15 19.16 -20.34 -22.88
CA VAL A 15 19.30 -19.92 -21.47
C VAL A 15 20.40 -18.87 -21.37
N ALA A 16 20.06 -17.71 -20.79
CA ALA A 16 21.01 -16.63 -20.50
C ALA A 16 21.81 -16.97 -19.23
N SER A 17 23.03 -17.49 -19.39
CA SER A 17 23.88 -17.92 -18.28
C SER A 17 24.21 -16.78 -17.32
N GLU A 18 24.35 -15.55 -17.82
CA GLU A 18 24.62 -14.34 -17.04
C GLU A 18 23.45 -13.88 -16.16
N LYS A 19 22.24 -14.37 -16.44
CA LYS A 19 21.03 -14.13 -15.64
C LYS A 19 20.58 -15.36 -14.86
N THR A 20 21.26 -16.48 -15.06
CA THR A 20 20.93 -17.75 -14.41
C THR A 20 21.69 -17.83 -13.10
N VAL A 21 20.94 -17.77 -12.01
CA VAL A 21 21.49 -17.99 -10.67
C VAL A 21 21.26 -19.42 -10.23
N GLY A 22 22.20 -19.95 -9.44
CA GLY A 22 22.02 -21.23 -8.75
C GLY A 22 20.98 -21.16 -7.63
N PRO A 23 20.83 -22.25 -6.85
CA PRO A 23 20.00 -22.23 -5.65
C PRO A 23 20.54 -21.16 -4.69
N LEU A 24 19.77 -20.10 -4.50
CA LEU A 24 20.05 -19.01 -3.58
C LEU A 24 18.83 -18.78 -2.71
N THR A 25 19.07 -18.40 -1.46
CA THR A 25 18.00 -18.01 -0.53
C THR A 25 17.54 -16.58 -0.73
N ARG A 26 18.32 -15.77 -1.45
CA ARG A 26 18.00 -14.39 -1.83
C ARG A 26 18.12 -14.21 -3.33
N LEU A 27 17.05 -13.76 -3.98
CA LEU A 27 17.00 -13.58 -5.44
C LEU A 27 16.22 -12.34 -5.83
N THR A 28 16.81 -11.47 -6.66
CA THR A 28 16.03 -10.41 -7.32
C THR A 28 15.27 -10.98 -8.52
N PHE A 29 13.94 -10.99 -8.45
CA PHE A 29 13.04 -11.44 -9.50
C PHE A 29 11.95 -10.41 -9.79
N LEU A 30 11.75 -10.05 -11.06
CA LEU A 30 10.81 -9.00 -11.49
C LEU A 30 10.97 -7.67 -10.73
N GLY A 31 12.21 -7.36 -10.35
CA GLY A 31 12.60 -6.14 -9.67
C GLY A 31 12.32 -6.08 -8.17
N LEU A 32 11.88 -7.19 -7.56
CA LEU A 32 11.77 -7.38 -6.12
C LEU A 32 12.83 -8.38 -5.67
N GLU A 33 13.43 -8.17 -4.52
CA GLU A 33 14.25 -9.19 -3.87
C GLU A 33 13.32 -10.16 -3.15
N ILE A 34 13.54 -11.45 -3.31
CA ILE A 34 12.84 -12.53 -2.64
C ILE A 34 13.82 -13.12 -1.64
N ASP A 35 13.48 -13.10 -0.36
CA ASP A 35 14.22 -13.76 0.72
C ASP A 35 13.41 -14.93 1.25
N SER A 36 13.91 -16.14 1.00
CA SER A 36 13.27 -17.39 1.44
C SER A 36 13.60 -17.76 2.89
N VAL A 37 14.57 -17.11 3.53
CA VAL A 37 14.90 -17.33 4.95
C VAL A 37 13.94 -16.54 5.81
N ASP A 38 13.76 -15.26 5.48
CA ASP A 38 12.86 -14.34 6.20
C ASP A 38 11.40 -14.41 5.67
N TYR A 39 11.13 -15.25 4.68
CA TYR A 39 9.84 -15.36 3.98
C TYR A 39 9.24 -13.99 3.61
N CYS A 40 10.08 -13.15 3.01
CA CYS A 40 9.67 -11.81 2.63
C CYS A 40 10.12 -11.47 1.21
N HIS A 41 9.46 -10.50 0.62
CA HIS A 41 9.96 -9.81 -0.54
C HIS A 41 10.32 -8.38 -0.16
N ARG A 42 11.42 -7.89 -0.72
CA ARG A 42 11.94 -6.56 -0.47
C ARG A 42 11.98 -5.73 -1.72
N ILE A 43 11.71 -4.44 -1.59
CA ILE A 43 12.07 -3.50 -2.64
C ILE A 43 13.56 -3.19 -2.47
N PRO A 44 14.40 -3.40 -3.49
CA PRO A 44 15.82 -3.09 -3.38
C PRO A 44 16.05 -1.64 -2.94
N ASN A 45 16.88 -1.44 -1.91
CA ASN A 45 17.11 -0.12 -1.30
C ASN A 45 17.54 0.94 -2.32
N GLU A 46 18.33 0.56 -3.32
CA GLU A 46 18.73 1.48 -4.41
C GLU A 46 17.52 2.07 -5.15
N LYS A 47 16.45 1.30 -5.34
CA LYS A 47 15.22 1.77 -5.98
C LYS A 47 14.47 2.73 -5.06
N ILE A 48 14.42 2.44 -3.76
CA ILE A 48 13.81 3.33 -2.76
C ILE A 48 14.55 4.67 -2.74
N VAL A 49 15.88 4.66 -2.65
CA VAL A 49 16.70 5.88 -2.63
C VAL A 49 16.52 6.70 -3.92
N LYS A 50 16.54 6.06 -5.09
CA LYS A 50 16.29 6.73 -6.38
C LYS A 50 14.90 7.36 -6.42
N LEU A 51 13.89 6.65 -5.91
CA LEU A 51 12.51 7.13 -5.89
C LEU A 51 12.32 8.30 -4.93
N ILE A 52 12.88 8.22 -3.71
CA ILE A 52 12.89 9.34 -2.75
C ILE A 52 13.54 10.57 -3.37
N THR A 53 14.68 10.40 -4.04
CA THR A 53 15.39 11.49 -4.73
C THR A 53 14.54 12.12 -5.83
N LEU A 54 13.93 11.30 -6.70
CA LEU A 54 13.03 11.76 -7.75
C LEU A 54 11.85 12.53 -7.17
N LEU A 55 11.22 11.98 -6.13
CA LEU A 55 10.06 12.55 -5.48
C LEU A 55 10.37 13.91 -4.84
N LYS A 56 11.47 14.02 -4.07
CA LYS A 56 11.96 15.31 -3.52
C LYS A 56 12.22 16.34 -4.63
N SER A 57 12.87 15.92 -5.72
CA SER A 57 13.18 16.82 -6.85
C SER A 57 11.93 17.37 -7.56
N ILE A 58 10.86 16.57 -7.64
CA ILE A 58 9.58 16.97 -8.25
C ILE A 58 8.82 17.90 -7.31
N MET A 59 8.85 17.63 -6.00
CA MET A 59 8.20 18.47 -4.99
C MET A 59 8.81 19.88 -4.95
N GLU A 60 10.09 20.08 -5.23
CA GLU A 60 10.68 21.43 -5.26
C GLU A 60 10.15 22.31 -6.41
N ARG A 61 9.59 21.69 -7.46
CA ARG A 61 9.15 22.38 -8.67
C ARG A 61 7.70 22.83 -8.57
N LYS A 62 7.38 23.97 -9.18
CA LYS A 62 5.98 24.45 -9.34
C LYS A 62 5.25 23.75 -10.48
N LYS A 63 5.98 23.36 -11.51
CA LYS A 63 5.50 22.65 -12.69
C LYS A 63 6.50 21.56 -13.08
N VAL A 64 6.00 20.44 -13.58
CA VAL A 64 6.82 19.33 -14.10
C VAL A 64 6.29 18.88 -15.44
N THR A 65 7.10 18.18 -16.22
CA THR A 65 6.60 17.63 -17.48
C THR A 65 5.67 16.44 -17.23
N LEU A 66 4.78 16.14 -18.17
CA LEU A 66 3.97 14.93 -18.16
C LEU A 66 4.86 13.70 -18.03
N HIS A 67 5.99 13.68 -18.76
CA HIS A 67 6.94 12.59 -18.70
C HIS A 67 7.51 12.36 -17.29
N ASP A 68 7.93 13.42 -16.60
CA ASP A 68 8.45 13.31 -15.23
C ASP A 68 7.40 12.74 -14.27
N LEU A 69 6.16 13.21 -14.38
CA LEU A 69 5.06 12.74 -13.53
C LEU A 69 4.69 11.28 -13.84
N GLN A 70 4.76 10.86 -15.11
CA GLN A 70 4.55 9.46 -15.51
C GLN A 70 5.64 8.54 -14.95
N ILE A 71 6.92 8.96 -15.00
CA ILE A 71 8.03 8.20 -14.42
C ILE A 71 7.83 8.03 -12.92
N LEU A 72 7.49 9.11 -12.22
CA LEU A 72 7.22 9.09 -10.79
C LEU A 72 6.05 8.16 -10.46
N THR A 73 4.89 8.37 -11.11
CA THR A 73 3.66 7.60 -10.84
C THR A 73 3.85 6.12 -11.15
N GLY A 74 4.55 5.78 -12.25
CA GLY A 74 4.88 4.40 -12.60
C GLY A 74 5.80 3.73 -11.59
N SER A 75 6.78 4.47 -11.09
CA SER A 75 7.70 3.99 -10.04
C SER A 75 6.97 3.76 -8.72
N LEU A 76 6.09 4.67 -8.30
CA LEU A 76 5.27 4.51 -7.10
C LEU A 76 4.26 3.35 -7.24
N ASN A 77 3.66 3.17 -8.42
CA ASN A 77 2.77 2.04 -8.68
C ASN A 77 3.50 0.68 -8.59
N PHE A 78 4.79 0.63 -8.93
CA PHE A 78 5.62 -0.55 -8.67
C PHE A 78 5.77 -0.81 -7.17
N VAL A 79 6.01 0.24 -6.38
CA VAL A 79 6.10 0.16 -4.90
C VAL A 79 4.78 -0.31 -4.27
N CYS A 80 3.63 0.00 -4.86
CA CYS A 80 2.33 -0.49 -4.39
C CYS A 80 2.18 -2.02 -4.36
N ARG A 81 3.09 -2.78 -4.95
CA ARG A 81 3.13 -4.25 -4.78
C ARG A 81 3.54 -4.65 -3.36
N ALA A 82 4.34 -3.81 -2.71
CA ALA A 82 4.82 -3.98 -1.34
C ALA A 82 4.00 -3.09 -0.36
N VAL A 83 3.77 -1.83 -0.71
CA VAL A 83 3.00 -0.86 0.09
C VAL A 83 1.58 -0.75 -0.47
N ARG A 84 0.73 -1.74 -0.19
CA ARG A 84 -0.64 -1.82 -0.76
C ARG A 84 -1.50 -0.56 -0.52
N PRO A 85 -1.52 0.04 0.69
CA PRO A 85 -2.32 1.25 0.94
C PRO A 85 -1.88 2.47 0.11
N GLY A 86 -0.63 2.47 -0.40
CA GLY A 86 -0.10 3.56 -1.21
C GLY A 86 -0.89 3.85 -2.49
N ARG A 87 -1.67 2.88 -3.00
CA ARG A 87 -2.46 3.04 -4.24
C ARG A 87 -3.46 4.19 -4.16
N ALA A 88 -4.04 4.46 -2.98
CA ALA A 88 -5.01 5.54 -2.79
C ALA A 88 -4.41 6.91 -3.18
N PHE A 89 -3.13 7.12 -2.92
CA PHE A 89 -2.41 8.38 -3.16
C PHE A 89 -1.94 8.53 -4.62
N LEU A 90 -2.17 7.54 -5.49
CA LEU A 90 -1.84 7.64 -6.92
C LEU A 90 -2.98 8.22 -7.76
N ARG A 91 -4.23 8.19 -7.26
CA ARG A 91 -5.41 8.57 -8.03
C ARG A 91 -5.30 10.00 -8.55
N ARG A 92 -4.97 10.95 -7.67
CA ARG A 92 -4.81 12.37 -8.04
C ARG A 92 -3.63 12.62 -8.97
N MET A 93 -2.60 11.79 -8.91
CA MET A 93 -1.49 11.84 -9.88
C MET A 93 -1.99 11.44 -11.27
N TYR A 94 -2.74 10.35 -11.39
CA TYR A 94 -3.35 9.94 -12.66
C TYR A 94 -4.34 10.97 -13.21
N ASP A 95 -5.19 11.53 -12.35
CA ASP A 95 -6.14 12.58 -12.77
C ASP A 95 -5.43 13.82 -13.31
N SER A 96 -4.31 14.21 -12.70
CA SER A 96 -3.50 15.36 -13.14
C SER A 96 -2.85 15.15 -14.51
N MET A 97 -2.70 13.90 -14.95
CA MET A 97 -2.16 13.54 -16.28
C MET A 97 -3.25 13.40 -17.35
N CYS A 98 -4.53 13.30 -16.94
CA CYS A 98 -5.63 13.04 -17.85
C CYS A 98 -5.83 14.18 -18.85
N GLY A 99 -6.04 13.85 -20.12
CA GLY A 99 -6.27 14.82 -21.19
C GLY A 99 -5.00 15.49 -21.75
N ILE A 100 -3.82 15.24 -21.17
CA ILE A 100 -2.55 15.79 -21.65
C ILE A 100 -1.88 14.79 -22.60
N LYS A 101 -1.62 15.21 -23.84
CA LYS A 101 -1.15 14.31 -24.90
C LYS A 101 0.38 14.23 -25.02
N GLU A 102 1.06 15.36 -24.93
CA GLU A 102 2.48 15.44 -25.21
C GLU A 102 3.35 15.33 -23.96
N LYS A 103 4.45 14.56 -24.07
CA LYS A 103 5.38 14.27 -22.97
C LYS A 103 6.01 15.51 -22.34
N HIS A 104 6.23 16.56 -23.12
CA HIS A 104 6.88 17.80 -22.70
C HIS A 104 5.90 18.86 -22.15
N HIS A 105 4.59 18.58 -22.19
CA HIS A 105 3.60 19.47 -21.59
C HIS A 105 3.77 19.53 -20.08
N HIS A 106 3.53 20.71 -19.52
CA HIS A 106 3.76 20.96 -18.11
C HIS A 106 2.48 20.83 -17.28
N ILE A 107 2.58 20.10 -16.17
CA ILE A 107 1.54 19.91 -15.16
C ILE A 107 1.91 20.75 -13.94
N ARG A 108 0.95 21.50 -13.40
CA ARG A 108 1.14 22.26 -12.17
C ARG A 108 1.06 21.33 -10.97
N ILE A 109 2.08 21.39 -10.10
CA ILE A 109 2.05 20.71 -8.80
C ILE A 109 1.21 21.56 -7.85
N ASN A 110 -0.05 21.18 -7.64
CA ASN A 110 -0.94 21.84 -6.68
C ASN A 110 -0.68 21.35 -5.24
N LYS A 111 -1.38 21.95 -4.28
CA LYS A 111 -1.23 21.61 -2.85
C LYS A 111 -1.59 20.14 -2.57
N SER A 112 -2.74 19.66 -3.07
CA SER A 112 -3.22 18.29 -2.83
C SER A 112 -2.30 17.21 -3.41
N LEU A 113 -1.71 17.47 -4.58
CA LEU A 113 -0.74 16.58 -5.21
C LEU A 113 0.57 16.54 -4.41
N ARG A 114 0.98 17.68 -3.85
CA ARG A 114 2.14 17.75 -2.95
C ARG A 114 1.90 17.00 -1.64
N GLU A 115 0.67 17.04 -1.11
CA GLU A 115 0.28 16.26 0.07
C GLU A 115 0.36 14.75 -0.20
N ASP A 116 -0.09 14.28 -1.38
CA ASP A 116 0.10 12.87 -1.77
C ASP A 116 1.57 12.49 -1.87
N MET A 117 2.41 13.37 -2.45
CA MET A 117 3.85 13.14 -2.52
C MET A 117 4.48 13.10 -1.13
N SER A 118 4.05 13.96 -0.20
CA SER A 118 4.50 13.93 1.20
C SER A 118 4.12 12.62 1.90
N MET A 119 2.90 12.12 1.68
CA MET A 119 2.48 10.81 2.20
C MET A 119 3.33 9.69 1.63
N TRP A 120 3.62 9.72 0.33
CA TRP A 120 4.54 8.78 -0.28
C TRP A 120 5.95 8.86 0.29
N LEU A 121 6.46 10.06 0.56
CA LEU A 121 7.74 10.22 1.21
C LEU A 121 7.74 9.58 2.60
N HIS A 122 6.70 9.84 3.39
CA HIS A 122 6.53 9.22 4.70
C HIS A 122 6.49 7.69 4.61
N PHE A 123 5.74 7.13 3.66
CA PHE A 123 5.74 5.69 3.43
C PHE A 123 7.13 5.19 3.06
N LEU A 124 7.83 5.82 2.13
CA LEU A 124 9.15 5.33 1.67
C LEU A 124 10.26 5.46 2.73
N GLU A 125 10.18 6.46 3.60
CA GLU A 125 11.17 6.67 4.68
C GLU A 125 10.93 5.77 5.89
N ASN A 126 9.68 5.39 6.17
CA ASN A 126 9.31 4.52 7.30
C ASN A 126 9.08 3.05 6.90
N PHE A 127 8.91 2.78 5.60
CA PHE A 127 8.83 1.43 5.09
C PHE A 127 10.22 0.80 5.18
N ASN A 128 10.36 -0.25 5.98
CA ASN A 128 11.58 -1.02 6.15
C ASN A 128 12.03 -1.77 4.88
N GLY A 129 11.34 -1.57 3.75
CA GLY A 129 11.62 -2.21 2.49
C GLY A 129 11.04 -3.62 2.38
N VAL A 130 10.42 -4.16 3.43
CA VAL A 130 10.04 -5.57 3.58
C VAL A 130 8.53 -5.73 3.52
N THR A 131 8.07 -6.71 2.74
CA THR A 131 6.69 -7.17 2.77
C THR A 131 6.70 -8.69 2.88
N LEU A 132 5.93 -9.24 3.81
CA LEU A 132 5.85 -10.68 4.01
C LEU A 132 5.12 -11.34 2.83
N PHE A 133 5.47 -12.59 2.52
CA PHE A 133 4.66 -13.36 1.58
C PHE A 133 3.26 -13.53 2.19
N PRO A 134 2.18 -13.16 1.47
CA PRO A 134 0.85 -13.54 1.91
C PRO A 134 0.78 -15.07 1.87
N GLU A 135 0.63 -15.71 3.03
CA GLU A 135 0.44 -17.15 3.12
C GLU A 135 -0.75 -17.58 2.26
N LYS A 136 -0.48 -18.42 1.25
CA LYS A 136 -1.47 -18.92 0.28
C LYS A 136 -2.39 -19.98 0.87
N GLU A 137 -1.91 -20.72 1.86
CA GLU A 137 -2.68 -21.70 2.63
C GLU A 137 -2.46 -21.50 4.12
N TRP A 138 -3.52 -21.75 4.87
CA TRP A 138 -3.81 -21.23 6.19
C TRP A 138 -3.47 -22.30 7.23
N PHE A 139 -2.45 -22.08 8.07
CA PHE A 139 -2.02 -23.11 9.02
C PHE A 139 -2.23 -22.74 10.50
N CYS A 140 -2.86 -21.59 10.82
CA CYS A 140 -3.18 -21.22 12.21
C CYS A 140 -4.63 -20.73 12.37
N ASN A 141 -5.35 -21.31 13.35
CA ASN A 141 -6.79 -21.20 13.58
C ASN A 141 -7.27 -19.90 14.26
N ALA A 142 -6.40 -18.94 14.58
CA ALA A 142 -6.83 -17.71 15.25
C ALA A 142 -7.01 -16.57 14.25
N THR A 143 -7.95 -16.70 13.31
CA THR A 143 -8.48 -15.52 12.61
C THR A 143 -9.11 -14.63 13.67
N LEU A 144 -8.64 -13.38 13.75
CA LEU A 144 -9.14 -12.40 14.70
C LEU A 144 -10.29 -11.65 14.05
N ASP A 145 -11.51 -11.87 14.54
CA ASP A 145 -12.70 -11.15 14.08
C ASP A 145 -12.77 -9.77 14.74
N LEU A 146 -12.61 -8.73 13.93
CA LEU A 146 -12.81 -7.34 14.33
C LEU A 146 -14.09 -6.83 13.68
N TYR A 147 -15.05 -6.46 14.52
CA TYR A 147 -16.32 -5.90 14.09
C TYR A 147 -16.31 -4.41 14.32
N THR A 148 -16.74 -3.65 13.33
CA THR A 148 -16.78 -2.18 13.40
C THR A 148 -18.13 -1.70 12.87
N ASP A 149 -18.74 -0.75 13.57
CA ASP A 149 -19.99 -0.13 13.16
C ASP A 149 -19.93 1.38 13.43
N GLY A 150 -20.29 2.18 12.44
CA GLY A 150 -20.14 3.63 12.47
C GLY A 150 -21.34 4.31 11.79
N ALA A 151 -21.90 5.30 12.46
CA ALA A 151 -23.06 6.02 11.95
C ALA A 151 -22.77 7.51 11.77
N GLY A 152 -23.18 8.08 10.63
CA GLY A 152 -23.05 9.50 10.33
C GLY A 152 -24.08 10.35 11.07
N GLY A 153 -23.62 11.34 11.85
CA GLY A 153 -24.49 12.32 12.52
C GLY A 153 -23.84 12.93 13.77
N ALA A 154 -24.16 14.18 14.09
CA ALA A 154 -23.45 14.95 15.11
C ALA A 154 -23.56 14.38 16.54
N LEU A 155 -24.65 13.66 16.83
CA LEU A 155 -24.89 13.00 18.13
C LEU A 155 -24.57 11.50 18.11
N LEU A 156 -24.00 11.02 17.01
CA LEU A 156 -23.65 9.62 16.82
C LEU A 156 -22.15 9.44 17.03
N GLY A 157 -21.69 8.24 16.72
CA GLY A 157 -20.30 7.87 16.88
C GLY A 157 -20.02 6.59 16.13
N CYS A 158 -18.99 5.93 16.58
CA CYS A 158 -18.65 4.60 16.12
C CYS A 158 -18.31 3.68 17.28
N GLY A 159 -18.35 2.39 16.99
CA GLY A 159 -17.89 1.36 17.89
C GLY A 159 -17.07 0.29 17.17
N ALA A 160 -16.21 -0.36 17.95
CA ALA A 160 -15.52 -1.55 17.51
C ALA A 160 -15.59 -2.62 18.60
N TYR A 161 -15.63 -3.89 18.18
CA TYR A 161 -15.65 -5.05 19.06
C TYR A 161 -14.59 -6.06 18.61
N PHE A 162 -13.78 -6.50 19.57
CA PHE A 162 -12.74 -7.48 19.38
C PHE A 162 -12.53 -8.29 20.66
N ALA A 163 -12.53 -9.63 20.56
CA ALA A 163 -12.20 -10.54 21.67
C ALA A 163 -12.89 -10.22 23.01
N CYS A 164 -14.22 -10.04 23.00
CA CYS A 164 -15.03 -9.67 24.18
C CYS A 164 -14.73 -8.28 24.76
N GLN A 165 -14.00 -7.44 24.05
CA GLN A 165 -13.77 -6.04 24.36
C GLN A 165 -14.50 -5.18 23.35
N TRP A 166 -15.03 -4.04 23.80
CA TRP A 166 -15.67 -3.07 22.93
C TRP A 166 -15.19 -1.66 23.24
N VAL A 167 -15.26 -0.80 22.24
CA VAL A 167 -15.01 0.63 22.36
C VAL A 167 -16.14 1.39 21.69
N TYR A 168 -16.45 2.55 22.23
CA TYR A 168 -17.28 3.57 21.60
C TYR A 168 -16.52 4.88 21.53
N TYR A 169 -16.63 5.57 20.40
CA TYR A 169 -16.08 6.89 20.19
C TYR A 169 -17.15 7.79 19.57
N GLY A 170 -17.58 8.80 20.34
CA GLY A 170 -18.50 9.83 19.88
C GLY A 170 -17.81 10.81 18.94
N TRP A 171 -18.50 11.26 17.90
CA TRP A 171 -17.89 12.20 16.96
C TRP A 171 -17.65 13.56 17.63
N PRO A 172 -16.50 14.21 17.37
CA PRO A 172 -16.24 15.54 17.92
C PRO A 172 -17.27 16.58 17.44
N ASP A 173 -17.73 17.46 18.33
CA ASP A 173 -18.70 18.54 18.01
C ASP A 173 -18.24 19.42 16.85
N ILE A 174 -16.92 19.60 16.67
CA ILE A 174 -16.36 20.38 15.57
C ILE A 174 -16.68 19.78 14.17
N TRP A 175 -17.00 18.49 14.09
CA TRP A 175 -17.37 17.82 12.84
C TRP A 175 -18.84 18.04 12.45
N GLU A 176 -19.70 18.47 13.38
CA GLU A 176 -21.11 18.76 13.11
C GLU A 176 -21.29 19.77 11.96
N LYS A 177 -20.39 20.76 11.87
CA LYS A 177 -20.43 21.82 10.86
C LYS A 177 -19.70 21.44 9.56
N SER A 178 -19.18 20.22 9.46
CA SER A 178 -18.39 19.75 8.34
C SER A 178 -19.13 18.70 7.51
N SER A 179 -18.75 18.52 6.25
CA SER A 179 -19.28 17.44 5.41
C SER A 179 -18.71 16.05 5.77
N ILE A 180 -17.85 15.97 6.79
CA ILE A 180 -17.12 14.74 7.16
C ILE A 180 -18.09 13.65 7.62
N LEU A 181 -19.12 14.02 8.40
CA LEU A 181 -20.10 13.07 8.92
C LEU A 181 -21.01 12.46 7.82
N ALA A 182 -20.98 13.00 6.61
CA ALA A 182 -21.66 12.44 5.45
C ALA A 182 -20.79 11.45 4.65
N ASP A 183 -19.47 11.43 4.89
CA ASP A 183 -18.53 10.54 4.22
C ASP A 183 -18.36 9.25 5.03
N VAL A 184 -19.26 8.29 4.78
CA VAL A 184 -19.29 7.00 5.48
C VAL A 184 -17.96 6.26 5.36
N THR A 185 -17.30 6.31 4.19
CA THR A 185 -16.01 5.64 3.96
C THR A 185 -14.89 6.25 4.80
N PHE A 186 -14.88 7.58 4.95
CA PHE A 186 -13.93 8.24 5.84
C PHE A 186 -14.19 7.90 7.32
N LEU A 187 -15.46 7.85 7.73
CA LEU A 187 -15.81 7.45 9.09
C LEU A 187 -15.30 6.04 9.38
N GLU A 188 -15.53 5.07 8.49
CA GLU A 188 -15.03 3.69 8.64
C GLU A 188 -13.51 3.59 8.75
N LEU A 189 -12.78 4.41 8.00
CA LEU A 189 -11.32 4.46 8.14
C LEU A 189 -10.91 4.83 9.57
N ILE A 190 -11.64 5.75 10.22
CA ILE A 190 -11.38 6.13 11.60
C ILE A 190 -11.62 4.96 12.54
N LEU A 191 -12.65 4.13 12.31
CA LEU A 191 -12.93 2.95 13.13
C LEU A 191 -11.76 1.96 13.07
N VAL A 192 -11.24 1.72 11.87
CA VAL A 192 -10.07 0.86 11.69
C VAL A 192 -8.88 1.45 12.43
N VAL A 193 -8.61 2.76 12.29
CA VAL A 193 -7.51 3.43 13.02
C VAL A 193 -7.66 3.31 14.54
N ILE A 194 -8.85 3.52 15.09
CA ILE A 194 -9.12 3.37 16.53
C ILE A 194 -8.85 1.93 16.98
N ALA A 195 -9.32 0.93 16.22
CA ALA A 195 -9.08 -0.46 16.54
C ALA A 195 -7.58 -0.81 16.50
N LEU A 196 -6.83 -0.27 15.53
CA LEU A 196 -5.38 -0.44 15.43
C LEU A 196 -4.63 0.22 16.58
N GLU A 197 -5.05 1.39 17.04
CA GLU A 197 -4.43 2.07 18.18
C GLU A 197 -4.66 1.30 19.49
N LEU A 198 -5.86 0.75 19.69
CA LEU A 198 -6.22 0.04 20.93
C LEU A 198 -5.67 -1.39 20.98
N TRP A 199 -5.75 -2.12 19.87
CA TRP A 199 -5.46 -3.55 19.81
C TRP A 199 -4.30 -3.91 18.88
N GLY A 200 -3.62 -2.92 18.27
CA GLY A 200 -2.49 -3.11 17.37
C GLY A 200 -1.41 -4.08 17.87
N PRO A 201 -0.95 -3.99 19.14
CA PRO A 201 0.02 -4.95 19.68
C PRO A 201 -0.49 -6.40 19.67
N GLN A 202 -1.80 -6.61 19.81
CA GLN A 202 -2.43 -7.93 19.78
C GLN A 202 -2.63 -8.45 18.36
N PHE A 203 -2.64 -7.55 17.39
CA PHE A 203 -2.78 -7.85 15.98
C PHE A 203 -1.45 -8.07 15.25
N ALA A 204 -0.33 -7.67 15.84
CA ALA A 204 0.99 -7.82 15.24
C ALA A 204 1.29 -9.26 14.78
N ASN A 205 1.72 -9.39 13.52
CA ASN A 205 1.97 -10.62 12.79
C ASN A 205 0.77 -11.58 12.69
N LYS A 206 -0.46 -11.09 12.92
CA LYS A 206 -1.69 -11.87 12.79
C LYS A 206 -2.53 -11.35 11.64
N LYS A 207 -3.45 -12.20 11.17
CA LYS A 207 -4.49 -11.84 10.20
C LYS A 207 -5.73 -11.40 10.96
N ILE A 208 -6.26 -10.26 10.57
CA ILE A 208 -7.54 -9.74 11.07
C ILE A 208 -8.56 -9.83 9.95
N LEU A 209 -9.73 -10.37 10.26
CA LEU A 209 -10.91 -10.29 9.42
C LEU A 209 -11.72 -9.07 9.86
N LEU A 210 -11.79 -8.07 8.98
CA LEU A 210 -12.55 -6.85 9.21
C LEU A 210 -13.99 -7.06 8.74
N HIS A 211 -14.94 -7.08 9.68
CA HIS A 211 -16.37 -7.09 9.40
C HIS A 211 -16.87 -5.65 9.33
N ILE A 212 -16.83 -5.08 8.12
CA ILE A 212 -17.26 -3.72 7.79
C ILE A 212 -18.45 -3.81 6.83
N ASP A 213 -19.49 -3.01 7.04
CA ASP A 213 -20.75 -3.06 6.28
C ASP A 213 -20.73 -2.22 4.98
N ASN A 214 -19.74 -1.34 4.77
CA ASN A 214 -19.53 -0.67 3.50
C ASN A 214 -18.58 -1.42 2.56
N PHE A 215 -19.15 -1.84 1.43
CA PHE A 215 -18.44 -2.51 0.34
C PHE A 215 -17.27 -1.71 -0.27
N SER A 216 -17.27 -0.37 -0.13
CA SER A 216 -16.22 0.50 -0.67
C SER A 216 -14.87 0.29 0.02
N PHE A 217 -14.88 -0.12 1.30
CA PHE A 217 -13.69 -0.32 2.12
C PHE A 217 -13.17 -1.77 2.05
N GLY A 218 -14.08 -2.74 1.91
CA GLY A 218 -13.78 -4.17 1.84
C GLY A 218 -12.76 -4.55 0.76
N GLN A 219 -12.78 -3.90 -0.42
CA GLN A 219 -11.82 -4.18 -1.49
C GLN A 219 -10.36 -3.85 -1.16
N TYR A 220 -10.09 -2.99 -0.18
CA TYR A 220 -8.73 -2.52 0.14
C TYR A 220 -8.14 -3.20 1.37
N PHE A 221 -8.99 -3.66 2.29
CA PHE A 221 -8.56 -4.08 3.64
C PHE A 221 -9.20 -5.38 4.14
N GLU A 222 -9.82 -6.22 3.29
CA GLU A 222 -10.43 -7.50 3.69
C GLU A 222 -9.52 -8.37 4.58
N TYR A 223 -8.20 -8.25 4.38
CA TYR A 223 -7.16 -8.83 5.25
C TYR A 223 -6.06 -7.80 5.52
N MET A 224 -5.91 -7.42 6.78
CA MET A 224 -4.74 -6.67 7.25
C MET A 224 -3.69 -7.61 7.84
N HIS A 225 -2.46 -7.45 7.36
CA HIS A 225 -1.25 -7.92 8.04
C HIS A 225 -0.66 -6.70 8.76
N ILE A 226 -0.57 -6.77 10.08
CA ILE A 226 0.01 -5.72 10.94
C ILE A 226 1.39 -6.16 11.41
#